data_AF-A0A2N6BMP2-F1
#
_entry.id   AF-A0A2N6BMP2-F1
#
_cell.length_a   1.000
_cell.length_b   1.000
_cell.length_c   1.000
_cell.angle_alpha   90.00
_cell.angle_beta   90.00
_cell.angle_gamma   90.00
#
_symmetry.space_group_name_H-M   'P 1'
#
loop_
_entity.id
_entity.type
_entity.pdbx_description
1 polymer ?
#
loop_
_entity_poly.entity_id
_entity_poly.type
_entity_poly.pdbx_seq_one_letter_code
_entity_poly.pdbx_strand_id
1 'polypeptide(L)'
;MLSTVIEMLGSEDQAKIEEALATLAKASGDLSGGDLQEAVEAVVGTFYIDTLDHPELSPTLERAGDLIAGLGVNIIPTLLSLLEESDMKADFHIASALGKMGGKAVAPLLDAYAKNPPEVSRIFILYTFGKINGPEMIKAVPTLLDAASDRSAEVRDTAARALGKLCENIGAEKLDEASRGAIFDKLITLTSDTYAKIRSKAFRSLGKMARCALLDAEKRTALERAITGALGEGEHNNLWDNAYIVRMEAKKTRSHL
;
A
#
# COMPACT_ATOMS: atom_id res chain seq x y z
N MET A 1 5.63 10.77 34.80
CA MET A 1 6.29 9.62 34.14
C MET A 1 6.12 9.75 32.64
N LEU A 2 4.87 9.74 32.15
CA LEU A 2 4.59 9.94 30.72
C LEU A 2 5.15 11.26 30.17
N SER A 3 5.00 12.38 30.89
CA SER A 3 5.56 13.69 30.49
C SER A 3 7.07 13.66 30.22
N THR A 4 7.85 13.00 31.10
CA THR A 4 9.30 12.87 30.96
C THR A 4 9.67 11.98 29.77
N VAL A 5 8.91 10.90 29.56
CA VAL A 5 9.09 9.99 28.42
C VAL A 5 8.81 10.71 27.09
N ILE A 6 7.76 11.54 27.04
CA ILE A 6 7.41 12.34 25.87
C ILE A 6 8.52 13.35 25.57
N GLU A 7 9.06 14.03 26.59
CA GLU A 7 10.18 14.97 26.41
C GLU A 7 11.42 14.28 25.82
N MET A 8 11.69 13.04 26.23
CA MET A 8 12.80 12.24 25.69
C MET A 8 12.59 11.84 24.22
N LEU A 9 11.36 11.50 23.83
CA LEU A 9 11.00 11.18 22.44
C LEU A 9 11.11 12.39 21.50
N GLY A 10 10.93 13.61 22.03
CA GLY A 10 11.10 14.85 21.27
C GLY A 10 12.56 15.29 21.07
N SER A 11 13.54 14.51 21.55
CA SER A 11 14.96 14.81 21.37
C SER A 11 15.55 14.13 20.14
N GLU A 12 16.65 14.65 19.60
CA GLU A 12 17.46 13.99 18.56
C GLU A 12 18.53 13.06 19.14
N ASP A 13 18.54 12.85 20.46
CA ASP A 13 19.49 11.98 21.14
C ASP A 13 19.00 10.54 21.09
N GLN A 14 19.70 9.71 20.32
CA GLN A 14 19.38 8.28 20.16
C GLN A 14 19.17 7.56 21.49
N ALA A 15 20.04 7.78 22.48
CA ALA A 15 19.95 7.06 23.76
C ALA A 15 18.68 7.45 24.52
N LYS A 16 18.29 8.73 24.47
CA LYS A 16 17.04 9.20 25.09
C LYS A 16 15.81 8.63 24.40
N ILE A 17 15.77 8.65 23.07
CA ILE A 17 14.64 8.06 22.33
C ILE A 17 14.53 6.56 22.67
N GLU A 18 15.64 5.83 22.68
CA GLU A 18 15.66 4.40 23.00
C GLU A 18 15.19 4.09 24.43
N GLU A 19 15.64 4.87 25.41
CA GLU A 19 15.21 4.72 26.80
C GLU A 19 13.71 5.03 26.95
N ALA A 20 13.20 6.04 26.25
CA ALA A 20 11.79 6.39 26.24
C ALA A 20 10.94 5.26 25.62
N LEU A 21 11.35 4.74 24.46
CA LEU A 21 10.68 3.61 23.80
C LEU A 21 10.67 2.37 24.69
N ALA A 22 11.80 2.05 25.35
CA ALA A 22 11.89 0.92 26.27
C ALA A 22 10.98 1.11 27.50
N THR A 23 10.82 2.34 27.96
CA THR A 23 9.94 2.69 29.09
C THR A 23 8.47 2.52 28.71
N LEU A 24 8.06 3.03 27.54
CA LEU A 24 6.70 2.83 27.02
C LEU A 24 6.40 1.35 26.75
N ALA A 25 7.36 0.61 26.19
CA ALA A 25 7.18 -0.83 25.94
C ALA A 25 6.84 -1.59 27.23
N LYS A 26 7.52 -1.27 28.34
CA LYS A 26 7.25 -1.87 29.66
C LYS A 26 5.89 -1.47 30.23
N ALA A 27 5.46 -0.23 29.99
CA ALA A 27 4.19 0.30 30.48
C ALA A 27 2.99 0.01 29.54
N SER A 28 3.24 -0.59 28.37
CA SER A 28 2.22 -0.72 27.30
C SER A 28 0.93 -1.42 27.71
N GLY A 29 1.00 -2.37 28.65
CA GLY A 29 -0.18 -3.06 29.18
C GLY A 29 -1.06 -2.22 30.12
N ASP A 30 -0.49 -1.14 30.67
CA ASP A 30 -1.17 -0.26 31.64
C ASP A 30 -1.70 1.03 30.98
N LEU A 31 -1.27 1.34 29.75
CA LEU A 31 -1.72 2.53 29.01
C LEU A 31 -3.17 2.37 28.54
N SER A 32 -3.99 3.38 28.82
CA SER A 32 -5.39 3.42 28.37
C SER A 32 -5.89 4.85 28.20
N GLY A 33 -6.98 5.03 27.44
CA GLY A 33 -7.61 6.33 27.24
C GLY A 33 -6.64 7.39 26.71
N GLY A 34 -6.62 8.55 27.36
CA GLY A 34 -5.75 9.68 26.99
C GLY A 34 -4.27 9.35 27.07
N ASP A 35 -3.82 8.61 28.07
CA ASP A 35 -2.40 8.24 28.23
C ASP A 35 -1.90 7.38 27.06
N LEU A 36 -2.74 6.48 26.54
CA LEU A 36 -2.41 5.70 25.35
C LEU A 36 -2.34 6.58 24.10
N GLN A 37 -3.27 7.53 23.96
CA GLN A 37 -3.28 8.46 22.84
C GLN A 37 -2.01 9.34 22.85
N GLU A 38 -1.68 9.96 23.98
CA GLU A 38 -0.47 10.78 24.13
C GLU A 38 0.81 9.97 23.85
N ALA A 39 0.88 8.72 24.33
CA ALA A 39 2.02 7.85 24.05
C ALA A 39 2.14 7.52 22.55
N VAL A 40 1.02 7.23 21.87
CA VAL A 40 1.01 6.96 20.42
C VAL A 40 1.46 8.20 19.64
N GLU A 41 0.91 9.36 19.96
CA GLU A 41 1.25 10.63 19.30
C GLU A 41 2.74 10.97 19.47
N ALA A 42 3.28 10.81 20.68
CA ALA A 42 4.69 11.05 20.95
C ALA A 42 5.61 10.08 20.19
N VAL A 43 5.25 8.79 20.10
CA VAL A 43 6.04 7.82 19.32
C VAL A 43 5.95 8.13 17.83
N VAL A 44 4.78 8.49 17.31
CA VAL A 44 4.61 8.92 15.91
C VAL A 44 5.42 10.19 15.61
N GLY A 45 5.57 11.08 16.58
CA GLY A 45 6.45 12.25 16.49
C GLY A 45 7.89 11.91 16.08
N THR A 46 8.41 10.74 16.48
CA THR A 46 9.75 10.29 16.08
C THR A 46 9.84 9.98 14.58
N PHE A 47 8.74 9.68 13.89
CA PHE A 47 8.75 9.33 12.47
C PHE A 47 8.94 10.52 11.53
N TYR A 48 8.94 11.75 12.06
CA TYR A 48 9.29 12.96 11.32
C TYR A 48 10.81 13.20 11.25
N ILE A 49 11.61 12.43 11.99
CA ILE A 49 13.06 12.50 11.95
C ILE A 49 13.54 12.02 10.57
N ASP A 50 14.33 12.85 9.87
CA ASP A 50 14.89 12.48 8.58
C ASP A 50 16.07 11.53 8.75
N THR A 51 15.90 10.25 8.39
CA THR A 51 16.99 9.27 8.42
C THR A 51 18.11 9.54 7.41
N LEU A 52 17.92 10.48 6.46
CA LEU A 52 19.02 10.93 5.61
C LEU A 52 19.99 11.84 6.37
N ASP A 53 19.47 12.66 7.28
CA ASP A 53 20.26 13.53 8.15
C ASP A 53 20.75 12.76 9.38
N HIS A 54 19.94 11.81 9.86
CA HIS A 54 20.20 10.96 11.04
C HIS A 54 20.16 9.46 10.72
N PRO A 55 21.08 8.94 9.89
CA PRO A 55 21.08 7.53 9.50
C PRO A 55 21.24 6.57 10.69
N GLU A 56 21.91 7.00 11.76
CA GLU A 56 22.06 6.27 13.02
C GLU A 56 20.73 6.02 13.73
N LEU A 57 19.70 6.85 13.49
CA LEU A 57 18.38 6.71 14.11
C LEU A 57 17.48 5.73 13.37
N SER A 58 17.86 5.23 12.19
CA SER A 58 17.04 4.26 11.44
C SER A 58 16.63 3.02 12.25
N PRO A 59 17.52 2.35 13.03
CA PRO A 59 17.12 1.23 13.88
C PRO A 59 16.22 1.65 15.06
N THR A 60 16.31 2.91 15.49
CA THR A 60 15.46 3.47 16.54
C THR A 60 14.05 3.72 16.02
N LEU A 61 13.90 4.26 14.81
CA LEU A 61 12.60 4.44 14.17
C LEU A 61 11.94 3.09 13.84
N GLU A 62 12.73 2.06 13.51
CA GLU A 62 12.21 0.71 13.34
C GLU A 62 11.59 0.16 14.64
N ARG A 63 12.26 0.36 15.78
CA ARG A 63 11.76 -0.02 17.11
C ARG A 63 10.56 0.80 17.53
N ALA A 64 10.50 2.09 17.21
CA ALA A 64 9.30 2.90 17.40
C ALA A 64 8.12 2.30 16.61
N GLY A 65 8.36 1.87 15.36
CA GLY A 65 7.37 1.14 14.57
C GLY A 65 6.93 -0.19 15.19
N ASP A 66 7.86 -0.96 15.78
CA ASP A 66 7.54 -2.20 16.51
C ASP A 66 6.70 -1.94 17.75
N LEU A 67 6.99 -0.87 18.49
CA LEU A 67 6.20 -0.46 19.64
C LEU A 67 4.77 -0.11 19.20
N ILE A 68 4.60 0.72 18.16
CA ILE A 68 3.28 1.04 17.59
C ILE A 68 2.53 -0.24 17.21
N ALA A 69 3.18 -1.20 16.55
CA ALA A 69 2.57 -2.48 16.19
C ALA A 69 2.15 -3.29 17.44
N GLY A 70 2.97 -3.27 18.50
CA GLY A 70 2.74 -3.96 19.76
C GLY A 70 1.60 -3.40 20.62
N LEU A 71 1.29 -2.10 20.49
CA LEU A 71 0.14 -1.46 21.15
C LEU A 71 -1.22 -1.98 20.63
N GLY A 72 -1.22 -2.66 19.48
CA GLY A 72 -2.37 -3.41 18.97
C GLY A 72 -3.35 -2.59 18.13
N VAL A 73 -4.42 -3.22 17.68
CA VAL A 73 -5.31 -2.65 16.64
C VAL A 73 -6.22 -1.52 17.12
N ASN A 74 -6.36 -1.34 18.43
CA ASN A 74 -7.24 -0.32 19.01
C ASN A 74 -6.73 1.11 18.76
N ILE A 75 -5.45 1.28 18.44
CA ILE A 75 -4.86 2.59 18.13
C ILE A 75 -5.01 2.97 16.65
N ILE A 76 -5.54 2.10 15.79
CA ILE A 76 -5.71 2.39 14.35
C ILE A 76 -6.49 3.68 14.09
N PRO A 77 -7.62 3.98 14.77
CA PRO A 77 -8.30 5.26 14.59
C PRO A 77 -7.42 6.47 14.89
N THR A 78 -6.60 6.41 15.95
CA THR A 78 -5.63 7.47 16.32
C THR A 78 -4.55 7.61 15.26
N LEU A 79 -3.99 6.49 14.76
CA LEU A 79 -3.01 6.53 13.68
C LEU A 79 -3.57 7.14 12.39
N LEU A 80 -4.84 6.88 12.07
CA LEU A 80 -5.50 7.44 10.90
C LEU A 80 -5.81 8.93 11.05
N SER A 81 -6.11 9.43 12.26
CA SER A 81 -6.32 10.86 12.49
C SER A 81 -5.04 11.68 12.39
N LEU A 82 -3.88 11.06 12.63
CA LEU A 82 -2.57 11.72 12.52
C LEU A 82 -2.12 11.92 11.06
N LEU A 83 -2.84 11.38 10.08
CA LEU A 83 -2.48 11.47 8.65
C LEU A 83 -2.76 12.84 8.02
N GLU A 84 -3.62 13.66 8.63
CA GLU A 84 -4.00 14.95 8.03
C GLU A 84 -2.84 15.97 8.07
N GLU A 85 -1.95 15.83 9.06
CA GLU A 85 -0.82 16.73 9.29
C GLU A 85 0.55 16.06 9.04
N SER A 86 0.57 14.79 8.64
CA SER A 86 1.80 14.01 8.45
C SER A 86 2.48 14.25 7.11
N ASP A 87 3.78 13.99 7.07
CA ASP A 87 4.52 13.88 5.83
C ASP A 87 4.61 12.43 5.33
N MET A 88 5.10 12.27 4.10
CA MET A 88 5.19 10.95 3.45
C MET A 88 6.09 9.96 4.20
N LYS A 89 7.06 10.43 4.99
CA LYS A 89 7.98 9.57 5.73
C LYS A 89 7.29 9.02 6.97
N ALA A 90 6.61 9.89 7.72
CA ALA A 90 5.79 9.49 8.85
C ALA A 90 4.72 8.46 8.42
N ASP A 91 4.02 8.72 7.31
CA ASP A 91 3.06 7.80 6.73
C ASP A 91 3.67 6.43 6.41
N PHE A 92 4.90 6.40 5.88
CA PHE A 92 5.58 5.15 5.58
C PHE A 92 5.83 4.31 6.84
N HIS A 93 6.28 4.95 7.92
CA HIS A 93 6.51 4.28 9.20
C HIS A 93 5.21 3.78 9.82
N ILE A 94 4.14 4.58 9.80
CA ILE A 94 2.81 4.18 10.30
C ILE A 94 2.29 2.99 9.49
N ALA A 95 2.31 3.05 8.15
CA ALA A 95 1.88 1.95 7.29
C ALA A 95 2.72 0.67 7.49
N SER A 96 4.02 0.81 7.79
CA SER A 96 4.89 -0.31 8.14
C SER A 96 4.49 -0.96 9.46
N ALA A 97 4.24 -0.15 10.51
CA ALA A 97 3.76 -0.63 11.80
C ALA A 97 2.40 -1.33 11.69
N LEU A 98 1.46 -0.77 10.93
CA LEU A 98 0.18 -1.41 10.61
C LEU A 98 0.37 -2.72 9.83
N GLY A 99 1.34 -2.77 8.91
CA GLY A 99 1.73 -4.01 8.23
C GLY A 99 2.22 -5.10 9.20
N LYS A 100 3.00 -4.71 10.22
CA LYS A 100 3.50 -5.61 11.28
C LYS A 100 2.37 -6.12 12.20
N MET A 101 1.26 -5.38 12.34
CA MET A 101 0.06 -5.89 13.03
C MET A 101 -0.61 -7.07 12.28
N GLY A 102 -0.30 -7.23 10.98
CA GLY A 102 -0.76 -8.35 10.17
C GLY A 102 -2.27 -8.38 9.96
N GLY A 103 -2.83 -9.58 9.83
CA GLY A 103 -4.26 -9.80 9.54
C GLY A 103 -5.23 -9.14 10.52
N LYS A 104 -4.80 -8.86 11.76
CA LYS A 104 -5.63 -8.18 12.78
C LYS A 104 -5.99 -6.75 12.37
N ALA A 105 -5.12 -6.05 11.62
CA ALA A 105 -5.37 -4.69 11.17
C ALA A 105 -6.40 -4.59 10.04
N VAL A 106 -6.71 -5.69 9.34
CA VAL A 106 -7.55 -5.67 8.13
C VAL A 106 -8.96 -5.18 8.43
N ALA A 107 -9.63 -5.72 9.45
CA ALA A 107 -11.01 -5.35 9.74
C ALA A 107 -11.16 -3.88 10.17
N PRO A 108 -10.36 -3.35 11.13
CA PRO A 108 -10.42 -1.93 11.48
C PRO A 108 -10.12 -0.99 10.30
N LEU A 109 -9.20 -1.35 9.41
CA LEU A 109 -8.89 -0.57 8.21
C LEU A 109 -10.03 -0.58 7.19
N LEU A 110 -10.72 -1.72 7.03
CA LEU A 110 -11.92 -1.80 6.18
C LEU A 110 -13.05 -0.95 6.76
N ASP A 111 -13.28 -1.01 8.07
CA ASP A 111 -14.28 -0.20 8.75
C ASP A 111 -13.97 1.30 8.61
N ALA A 112 -12.70 1.69 8.70
CA ALA A 112 -12.28 3.07 8.47
C ALA A 112 -12.49 3.50 7.01
N TYR A 113 -12.16 2.65 6.03
CA TYR A 113 -12.38 2.94 4.61
C TYR A 113 -13.87 3.08 4.28
N ALA A 114 -14.73 2.23 4.87
CA ALA A 114 -16.18 2.24 4.65
C ALA A 114 -16.86 3.54 5.13
N LYS A 115 -16.24 4.28 6.05
CA LYS A 115 -16.70 5.62 6.46
C LYS A 115 -16.43 6.70 5.41
N ASN A 116 -15.85 6.33 4.27
CA ASN A 116 -15.50 7.22 3.17
C ASN A 116 -14.65 8.43 3.64
N PRO A 117 -13.46 8.17 4.21
CA PRO A 117 -12.60 9.23 4.73
C PRO A 117 -12.05 10.10 3.58
N PRO A 118 -11.36 11.20 3.87
CA PRO A 118 -10.67 12.02 2.87
C PRO A 118 -9.78 11.18 1.94
N GLU A 119 -9.52 11.71 0.75
CA GLU A 119 -8.77 10.97 -0.29
C GLU A 119 -7.38 10.51 0.18
N VAL A 120 -6.68 11.35 0.94
CA VAL A 120 -5.37 11.04 1.54
C VAL A 120 -5.47 9.78 2.42
N SER A 121 -6.46 9.73 3.33
CA SER A 121 -6.68 8.56 4.20
C SER A 121 -7.10 7.32 3.40
N ARG A 122 -7.91 7.47 2.34
CA ARG A 122 -8.25 6.34 1.45
C ARG A 122 -7.01 5.77 0.78
N ILE A 123 -6.16 6.62 0.22
CA ILE A 123 -4.89 6.23 -0.40
C ILE A 123 -3.99 5.53 0.64
N PHE A 124 -3.86 6.10 1.83
CA PHE A 124 -3.06 5.52 2.90
C PHE A 124 -3.54 4.13 3.31
N ILE A 125 -4.86 3.95 3.50
CA ILE A 125 -5.45 2.65 3.86
C ILE A 125 -5.17 1.62 2.77
N LEU A 126 -5.38 1.97 1.50
CA LEU A 126 -5.09 1.09 0.36
C LEU A 126 -3.61 0.75 0.26
N TYR A 127 -2.72 1.72 0.52
CA TYR A 127 -1.28 1.49 0.56
C TYR A 127 -0.90 0.51 1.69
N THR A 128 -1.50 0.68 2.87
CA THR A 128 -1.29 -0.17 4.04
C THR A 128 -1.77 -1.60 3.80
N PHE A 129 -2.89 -1.80 3.09
CA PHE A 129 -3.30 -3.13 2.64
C PHE A 129 -2.23 -3.85 1.81
N GLY A 130 -1.42 -3.12 1.03
CA GLY A 130 -0.28 -3.69 0.31
C GLY A 130 0.93 -4.09 1.18
N LYS A 131 0.93 -3.71 2.46
CA LYS A 131 1.97 -4.05 3.46
C LYS A 131 1.57 -5.21 4.37
N ILE A 132 0.28 -5.49 4.47
CA ILE A 132 -0.23 -6.57 5.32
C ILE A 132 -0.04 -7.91 4.59
N ASN A 133 0.51 -8.88 5.33
CA ASN A 133 0.65 -10.26 4.89
C ASN A 133 -0.33 -11.15 5.68
N GLY A 134 -0.93 -12.14 5.02
CA GLY A 134 -1.81 -13.12 5.66
C GLY A 134 -3.14 -13.32 4.92
N PRO A 135 -3.83 -14.46 5.16
CA PRO A 135 -5.09 -14.80 4.51
C PRO A 135 -6.23 -13.81 4.79
N GLU A 136 -6.19 -13.10 5.92
CA GLU A 136 -7.21 -12.11 6.29
C GLU A 136 -7.38 -11.01 5.24
N MET A 137 -6.31 -10.71 4.49
CA MET A 137 -6.33 -9.73 3.40
C MET A 137 -7.30 -10.08 2.27
N ILE A 138 -7.75 -11.33 2.14
CA ILE A 138 -8.80 -11.72 1.18
C ILE A 138 -10.08 -10.91 1.43
N LYS A 139 -10.38 -10.56 2.70
CA LYS A 139 -11.55 -9.75 3.06
C LYS A 139 -11.53 -8.36 2.43
N ALA A 140 -10.35 -7.84 2.08
CA ALA A 140 -10.20 -6.55 1.44
C ALA A 140 -10.39 -6.59 -0.09
N VAL A 141 -10.48 -7.77 -0.72
CA VAL A 141 -10.59 -7.88 -2.19
C VAL A 141 -11.75 -7.06 -2.76
N PRO A 142 -13.00 -7.13 -2.22
CA PRO A 142 -14.09 -6.31 -2.75
C PRO A 142 -13.81 -4.81 -2.69
N THR A 143 -13.24 -4.34 -1.57
CA THR A 143 -12.87 -2.93 -1.39
C THR A 143 -11.75 -2.49 -2.33
N LEU A 144 -10.74 -3.33 -2.55
CA LEU A 144 -9.66 -3.05 -3.49
C LEU A 144 -10.17 -3.02 -4.95
N LEU A 145 -11.11 -3.90 -5.30
CA LEU A 145 -11.74 -3.90 -6.64
C LEU A 145 -12.59 -2.65 -6.86
N ASP A 146 -13.36 -2.23 -5.87
CA ASP A 146 -14.15 -0.99 -5.92
C ASP A 146 -13.24 0.24 -6.06
N ALA A 147 -12.21 0.35 -5.21
CA ALA A 147 -11.22 1.43 -5.26
C ALA A 147 -10.45 1.49 -6.59
N ALA A 148 -10.25 0.36 -7.26
CA ALA A 148 -9.67 0.30 -8.60
C ALA A 148 -10.61 0.88 -9.69
N SER A 149 -11.80 1.35 -9.32
CA SER A 149 -12.77 2.09 -10.15
C SER A 149 -12.95 3.54 -9.73
N ASP A 150 -12.24 4.00 -8.69
CA ASP A 150 -12.44 5.34 -8.12
C ASP A 150 -12.18 6.43 -9.17
N ARG A 151 -12.86 7.57 -9.03
CA ARG A 151 -12.64 8.76 -9.87
C ARG A 151 -11.22 9.32 -9.74
N SER A 152 -10.61 9.23 -8.56
CA SER A 152 -9.24 9.65 -8.31
C SER A 152 -8.26 8.65 -8.94
N ALA A 153 -7.34 9.16 -9.76
CA ALA A 153 -6.31 8.34 -10.41
C ALA A 153 -5.34 7.75 -9.37
N GLU A 154 -5.08 8.47 -8.29
CA GLU A 154 -4.22 8.09 -7.18
C GLU A 154 -4.82 6.95 -6.38
N VAL A 155 -6.14 6.98 -6.14
CA VAL A 155 -6.86 5.86 -5.51
C VAL A 155 -6.82 4.62 -6.40
N ARG A 156 -7.08 4.75 -7.71
CA ARG A 156 -6.98 3.63 -8.66
C ARG A 156 -5.57 3.05 -8.74
N ASP A 157 -4.53 3.90 -8.83
CA ASP A 157 -3.12 3.47 -8.84
C ASP A 157 -2.78 2.66 -7.60
N THR A 158 -3.22 3.15 -6.43
CA THR A 158 -2.92 2.52 -5.14
C THR A 158 -3.65 1.20 -4.98
N ALA A 159 -4.93 1.14 -5.36
CA ALA A 159 -5.72 -0.08 -5.37
C ALA A 159 -5.11 -1.15 -6.30
N ALA A 160 -4.73 -0.78 -7.53
CA ALA A 160 -4.10 -1.70 -8.48
C ALA A 160 -2.77 -2.28 -7.95
N ARG A 161 -1.98 -1.48 -7.22
CA ARG A 161 -0.76 -1.95 -6.55
C ARG A 161 -1.07 -2.91 -5.41
N ALA A 162 -2.05 -2.57 -4.57
CA ALA A 162 -2.47 -3.37 -3.43
C ALA A 162 -3.00 -4.73 -3.87
N LEU A 163 -3.81 -4.80 -4.95
CA LEU A 163 -4.24 -6.05 -5.57
C LEU A 163 -3.06 -6.93 -6.00
N GLY A 164 -2.07 -6.35 -6.69
CA GLY A 164 -0.87 -7.08 -7.09
C GLY A 164 -0.04 -7.57 -5.90
N LYS A 165 0.01 -6.80 -4.80
CA LYS A 165 0.69 -7.20 -3.56
C LYS A 165 -0.06 -8.31 -2.83
N LEU A 166 -1.38 -8.23 -2.75
CA LEU A 166 -2.23 -9.28 -2.20
C LEU A 166 -1.97 -10.62 -2.91
N CYS A 167 -1.97 -10.63 -4.25
CA CYS A 167 -1.65 -11.81 -5.04
C CYS A 167 -0.24 -12.37 -4.78
N GLU A 168 0.75 -11.50 -4.57
CA GLU A 168 2.13 -11.88 -4.25
C GLU A 168 2.26 -12.48 -2.83
N ASN A 169 1.47 -11.98 -1.88
CA ASN A 169 1.63 -12.29 -0.46
C ASN A 169 0.77 -13.49 0.02
N ILE A 170 -0.40 -13.72 -0.57
CA ILE A 170 -1.36 -14.75 -0.09
C ILE A 170 -1.10 -16.12 -0.72
N GLY A 171 -0.58 -16.16 -1.96
CA GLY A 171 -0.34 -17.39 -2.71
C GLY A 171 -1.60 -17.99 -3.34
N ALA A 172 -1.42 -18.88 -4.33
CA ALA A 172 -2.49 -19.42 -5.16
C ALA A 172 -3.51 -20.29 -4.42
N GLU A 173 -3.06 -21.01 -3.38
CA GLU A 173 -3.89 -21.97 -2.66
C GLU A 173 -5.01 -21.31 -1.84
N LYS A 174 -4.78 -20.07 -1.40
CA LYS A 174 -5.69 -19.38 -0.47
C LYS A 174 -6.65 -18.43 -1.16
N LEU A 175 -6.34 -17.99 -2.38
CA LEU A 175 -7.20 -17.09 -3.14
C LEU A 175 -8.13 -17.92 -4.04
N ASP A 176 -9.43 -17.85 -3.79
CA ASP A 176 -10.43 -18.61 -4.56
C ASP A 176 -10.47 -18.19 -6.04
N GLU A 177 -11.03 -19.04 -6.92
CA GLU A 177 -11.06 -18.78 -8.36
C GLU A 177 -11.87 -17.53 -8.72
N ALA A 178 -12.95 -17.24 -8.00
CA ALA A 178 -13.79 -16.07 -8.27
C ALA A 178 -13.03 -14.77 -7.97
N SER A 179 -12.33 -14.72 -6.83
CA SER A 179 -11.44 -13.62 -6.46
C SER A 179 -10.29 -13.48 -7.45
N ARG A 180 -9.66 -14.58 -7.89
CA ARG A 180 -8.62 -14.56 -8.92
C ARG A 180 -9.13 -13.98 -10.24
N GLY A 181 -10.30 -14.42 -10.69
CA GLY A 181 -10.98 -13.91 -11.88
C GLY A 181 -11.28 -12.41 -11.78
N ALA A 182 -11.95 -11.99 -10.71
CA ALA A 182 -12.33 -10.59 -10.52
C ALA A 182 -11.12 -9.64 -10.48
N ILE A 183 -10.02 -10.05 -9.82
CA ILE A 183 -8.77 -9.28 -9.79
C ILE A 183 -8.16 -9.20 -11.18
N PHE A 184 -8.10 -10.32 -11.91
CA PHE A 184 -7.57 -10.35 -13.26
C PHE A 184 -8.35 -9.42 -14.19
N ASP A 185 -9.68 -9.56 -14.24
CA ASP A 185 -10.55 -8.77 -15.13
C ASP A 185 -10.43 -7.28 -14.83
N LYS A 186 -10.36 -6.94 -13.54
CA LYS A 186 -10.17 -5.55 -13.10
C LYS A 186 -8.83 -4.99 -13.57
N LEU A 187 -7.74 -5.71 -13.34
CA LEU A 187 -6.41 -5.28 -13.75
C LEU A 187 -6.27 -5.25 -15.28
N ILE A 188 -6.87 -6.18 -16.02
CA ILE A 188 -6.91 -6.15 -17.49
C ILE A 188 -7.61 -4.90 -17.99
N THR A 189 -8.75 -4.53 -17.41
CA THR A 189 -9.44 -3.28 -17.75
C THR A 189 -8.54 -2.06 -17.53
N LEU A 190 -7.79 -2.03 -16.42
CA LEU A 190 -6.86 -0.94 -16.10
C LEU A 190 -5.64 -0.85 -17.03
N THR A 191 -5.35 -1.87 -17.85
CA THR A 191 -4.31 -1.75 -18.90
C THR A 191 -4.67 -0.71 -19.96
N SER A 192 -5.94 -0.32 -20.05
CA SER A 192 -6.45 0.73 -20.94
C SER A 192 -6.86 2.01 -20.22
N ASP A 193 -6.45 2.20 -18.95
CA ASP A 193 -6.74 3.43 -18.20
C ASP A 193 -6.12 4.66 -18.89
N THR A 194 -6.77 5.82 -18.78
CA THR A 194 -6.29 7.08 -19.38
C THR A 194 -4.92 7.50 -18.86
N TYR A 195 -4.60 7.20 -17.60
CA TYR A 195 -3.33 7.55 -16.96
C TYR A 195 -2.27 6.46 -17.14
N ALA A 196 -1.12 6.84 -17.70
CA ALA A 196 -0.01 5.91 -17.97
C ALA A 196 0.52 5.21 -16.71
N LYS A 197 0.49 5.91 -15.57
CA LYS A 197 0.91 5.35 -14.27
C LYS A 197 0.05 4.14 -13.89
N ILE A 198 -1.28 4.24 -14.05
CA ILE A 198 -2.23 3.16 -13.77
C ILE A 198 -2.01 1.99 -14.73
N ARG A 199 -1.91 2.24 -16.05
CA ARG A 199 -1.61 1.20 -17.04
C ARG A 199 -0.33 0.42 -16.68
N SER A 200 0.73 1.14 -16.31
CA SER A 200 2.00 0.53 -15.88
C SER A 200 1.84 -0.33 -14.63
N LYS A 201 1.04 0.10 -13.65
CA LYS A 201 0.78 -0.71 -12.44
C LYS A 201 -0.11 -1.90 -12.72
N ALA A 202 -1.10 -1.77 -13.59
CA ALA A 202 -1.93 -2.88 -14.05
C ALA A 202 -1.07 -4.01 -14.63
N PHE A 203 -0.19 -3.71 -15.60
CA PHE A 203 0.74 -4.70 -16.16
C PHE A 203 1.68 -5.30 -15.10
N ARG A 204 2.23 -4.47 -14.21
CA ARG A 204 3.09 -4.98 -13.12
C ARG A 204 2.32 -5.93 -12.20
N SER A 205 1.08 -5.61 -11.83
CA SER A 205 0.25 -6.45 -10.96
C SER A 205 -0.19 -7.74 -11.67
N LEU A 206 -0.55 -7.68 -12.96
CA LEU A 206 -0.83 -8.86 -13.78
C LEU A 206 0.40 -9.77 -13.91
N GLY A 207 1.59 -9.19 -14.06
CA GLY A 207 2.85 -9.93 -14.05
C GLY A 207 3.12 -10.66 -12.73
N LYS A 208 2.76 -10.05 -11.59
CA LYS A 208 2.81 -10.72 -10.28
C LYS A 208 1.85 -11.90 -10.24
N MET A 209 0.62 -11.74 -10.71
CA MET A 209 -0.35 -12.84 -10.78
C MET A 209 0.18 -14.01 -11.63
N ALA A 210 0.77 -13.71 -12.79
CA ALA A 210 1.36 -14.71 -13.68
C ALA A 210 2.51 -15.47 -13.00
N ARG A 211 3.40 -14.77 -12.31
CA ARG A 211 4.53 -15.34 -11.56
C ARG A 211 4.07 -16.21 -10.37
N CYS A 212 2.96 -15.84 -9.74
CA CYS A 212 2.34 -16.60 -8.65
C CYS A 212 1.42 -17.72 -9.15
N ALA A 213 1.47 -18.06 -10.46
CA ALA A 213 0.65 -19.11 -11.08
C ALA A 213 -0.88 -18.94 -10.88
N LEU A 214 -1.36 -17.71 -10.77
CA LEU A 214 -2.78 -17.40 -10.55
C LEU A 214 -3.61 -17.32 -11.84
N LEU A 215 -2.98 -17.50 -13.00
CA LEU A 215 -3.61 -17.35 -14.32
C LEU A 215 -3.73 -18.70 -15.02
N ASP A 216 -4.94 -19.04 -15.45
CA ASP A 216 -5.21 -20.13 -16.38
C ASP A 216 -4.77 -19.79 -17.81
N ALA A 217 -4.96 -20.73 -18.75
CA ALA A 217 -4.55 -20.57 -20.14
C ALA A 217 -5.27 -19.39 -20.83
N GLU A 218 -6.57 -19.22 -20.59
CA GLU A 218 -7.37 -18.17 -21.21
C GLU A 218 -6.92 -16.78 -20.76
N LYS A 219 -6.74 -16.60 -19.44
CA LYS A 219 -6.24 -15.36 -18.83
C LYS A 219 -4.82 -15.05 -19.31
N ARG A 220 -3.95 -16.06 -19.49
CA ARG A 220 -2.62 -15.87 -20.08
C ARG A 220 -2.69 -15.36 -21.52
N THR A 221 -3.56 -15.93 -22.36
CA THR A 221 -3.77 -15.46 -23.73
C THR A 221 -4.35 -14.04 -23.76
N ALA A 222 -5.26 -13.70 -22.85
CA ALA A 222 -5.78 -12.34 -22.73
C ALA A 222 -4.69 -11.34 -22.30
N LEU A 223 -3.84 -11.70 -21.34
CA LEU A 223 -2.71 -10.88 -20.91
C LEU A 223 -1.69 -10.69 -22.04
N GLU A 224 -1.36 -11.74 -22.77
CA GLU A 224 -0.43 -11.67 -23.90
C GLU A 224 -0.92 -10.69 -24.96
N ARG A 225 -2.22 -10.75 -25.33
CA ARG A 225 -2.82 -9.79 -26.26
C ARG A 225 -2.70 -8.34 -25.76
N ALA A 226 -2.92 -8.11 -24.47
CA ALA A 226 -2.77 -6.78 -23.86
C ALA A 226 -1.31 -6.30 -23.91
N ILE A 227 -0.34 -7.19 -23.65
CA ILE A 227 1.09 -6.90 -23.72
C ILE A 227 1.50 -6.57 -25.16
N THR A 228 1.18 -7.43 -26.14
CA THR A 228 1.45 -7.17 -27.56
C THR A 228 0.84 -5.85 -28.02
N GLY A 229 -0.37 -5.52 -27.54
CA GLY A 229 -1.04 -4.25 -27.79
C GLY A 229 -0.25 -3.06 -27.26
N ALA A 230 0.18 -3.12 -26.00
CA ALA A 230 0.97 -2.06 -25.35
C ALA A 230 2.39 -1.91 -25.93
N LEU A 231 3.00 -3.00 -26.41
CA LEU A 231 4.30 -2.98 -27.08
C LEU A 231 4.20 -2.55 -28.56
N GLY A 232 3.03 -2.67 -29.18
CA GLY A 232 2.81 -2.34 -30.60
C GLY A 232 3.29 -3.38 -31.61
N GLU A 233 3.48 -4.61 -31.14
CA GLU A 233 4.03 -5.74 -31.88
C GLU A 233 2.97 -6.53 -32.67
N GLY A 234 1.68 -6.19 -32.54
CA GLY A 234 0.59 -6.92 -33.21
C GLY A 234 0.42 -6.57 -34.69
N GLU A 235 0.23 -7.60 -35.52
CA GLU A 235 0.04 -7.49 -36.98
C GLU A 235 -1.25 -6.74 -37.39
N HIS A 236 -2.25 -6.65 -36.50
CA HIS A 236 -3.56 -6.07 -36.80
C HIS A 236 -4.16 -5.10 -35.76
N ASN A 237 -3.43 -4.65 -34.73
CA ASN A 237 -4.09 -3.97 -33.61
C ASN A 237 -4.15 -2.44 -33.70
N ASN A 238 -5.34 -1.97 -34.11
CA ASN A 238 -5.95 -0.65 -33.85
C ASN A 238 -6.36 -0.46 -32.37
N LEU A 239 -5.60 -1.00 -31.42
CA LEU A 239 -5.79 -0.62 -30.02
C LEU A 239 -5.18 0.76 -29.87
N TRP A 240 -6.04 1.77 -30.02
CA TRP A 240 -5.72 3.15 -29.81
C TRP A 240 -5.17 3.31 -28.39
N ASP A 241 -3.91 3.70 -28.30
CA ASP A 241 -3.31 4.27 -27.10
C ASP A 241 -2.59 5.57 -27.51
N ASN A 242 -2.10 6.33 -26.53
CA ASN A 242 -1.42 7.60 -26.80
C ASN A 242 -0.17 7.44 -27.68
N ALA A 243 0.38 6.23 -27.83
CA ALA A 243 1.52 5.94 -28.68
C ALA A 243 1.11 5.37 -30.05
N TYR A 244 -0.17 5.16 -30.34
CA TYR A 244 -0.63 4.56 -31.59
C TYR A 244 -0.20 5.37 -32.81
N ILE A 245 -0.42 6.70 -32.78
CA ILE A 245 -0.01 7.60 -33.86
C ILE A 245 1.52 7.55 -34.03
N VAL A 246 2.27 7.59 -32.94
CA VAL A 246 3.74 7.50 -32.95
C VAL A 246 4.20 6.18 -33.57
N ARG A 247 3.58 5.06 -33.19
CA ARG A 247 3.88 3.72 -33.73
C ARG A 247 3.54 3.62 -35.21
N MET A 248 2.42 4.20 -35.65
CA MET A 248 2.01 4.24 -37.06
C MET A 248 2.99 5.05 -37.91
N GLU A 249 3.35 6.26 -37.48
CA GLU A 249 4.33 7.09 -38.19
C GLU A 249 5.70 6.41 -38.22
N ALA A 250 6.16 5.83 -37.10
CA ALA A 250 7.42 5.09 -37.07
C ALA A 250 7.42 3.87 -38.00
N LYS A 251 6.32 3.08 -38.05
CA LYS A 251 6.16 1.96 -38.98
C LYS A 251 6.20 2.42 -40.44
N LYS A 252 5.54 3.54 -40.76
CA LYS A 252 5.56 4.16 -42.09
C LYS A 252 6.97 4.62 -42.45
N THR A 253 7.66 5.36 -41.58
CA THR A 253 9.05 5.80 -41.81
C THR A 253 9.99 4.62 -42.05
N ARG A 254 9.84 3.52 -41.31
CA ARG A 254 10.65 2.31 -41.49
C ARG A 254 10.51 1.68 -42.88
N SER A 255 9.39 1.87 -43.58
CA SER A 255 9.22 1.37 -44.96
C SER A 255 10.07 2.10 -46.00
N HIS A 256 10.70 3.22 -45.62
CA HIS A 256 11.57 4.03 -46.48
C HIS A 256 13.07 3.80 -46.22
N LEU A 257 13.42 2.95 -45.26
CA LEU A 257 14.79 2.50 -44.97
C LEU A 257 15.03 1.14 -45.62
#